data_AF-A0A6C0KAF6-F1
#
_entry.id   AF-A0A6C0KAF6-F1
#
_cell.length_a   1.000
_cell.length_b   1.000
_cell.length_c   1.000
_cell.angle_alpha   90.00
_cell.angle_beta   90.00
_cell.angle_gamma   90.00
#
_symmetry.space_group_name_H-M   'P 1'
#
loop_
_entity.id
_entity.type
_entity.pdbx_description
1 polymer ?
#
loop_
_entity_poly.entity_id
_entity_poly.type
_entity_poly.pdbx_seq_one_letter_code
_entity_poly.pdbx_strand_id
1 'polypeptide(L)'
;MTTTLVFTRYLYNLDEVILSGLGCLLKHTNIEECYFWFYELYSSGYVEETWNLLWKIYYDFYAEKNGYFERKMKQYYRGWKKNKSFKSIMNVLRTLHTMYKNISGRVFMMRMYYCNTLRQLISKENRQQITSGNRKTQLFKYGLLENKDPVIGYYLTRLYSLMDEEALIDLLKEVKNVNIVLHNNYDHLHQLYYHSIKGEAIKKRSVSYNVGVDAIKQLELTDETCYNESKYENVNTVYKTLAMRRKYGINSNIGCFKLARDEVDLNNEFWYHWEYYAYRCPLWKSRFDKYKIKIDDENKEIIFEDEDEYEEFYELYQYEPDEQSKETQEKSTKILKKRKLNEWLEDSGVEVSRPEKIRKKLKY
;
A
#
# COMPACT_ATOMS: atom_id res chain seq x y z
N MET A 1 6.68 -5.71 -1.84
CA MET A 1 7.34 -4.40 -2.00
C MET A 1 8.84 -4.60 -2.02
N THR A 2 9.52 -3.92 -2.93
CA THR A 2 10.97 -3.90 -3.09
C THR A 2 11.63 -3.28 -1.85
N THR A 3 12.84 -3.72 -1.50
CA THR A 3 13.69 -3.00 -0.53
C THR A 3 14.52 -1.92 -1.20
N THR A 4 14.45 -1.86 -2.52
CA THR A 4 15.22 -0.98 -3.37
C THR A 4 14.41 0.25 -3.73
N LEU A 5 15.11 1.39 -3.81
CA LEU A 5 14.52 2.66 -4.21
C LEU A 5 13.93 2.55 -5.62
N VAL A 6 12.72 3.08 -5.78
CA VAL A 6 12.01 3.17 -7.07
C VAL A 6 11.26 4.50 -7.08
N PHE A 7 11.44 5.27 -8.15
CA PHE A 7 10.77 6.55 -8.33
C PHE A 7 9.52 6.42 -9.20
N THR A 8 8.39 6.96 -8.73
CA THR A 8 7.11 6.98 -9.44
C THR A 8 7.12 8.00 -10.59
N ARG A 9 6.00 8.12 -11.31
CA ARG A 9 5.88 9.05 -12.45
C ARG A 9 6.29 10.50 -12.13
N TYR A 10 6.07 10.97 -10.90
CA TYR A 10 6.50 12.30 -10.45
C TYR A 10 7.62 12.23 -9.39
N LEU A 11 8.43 11.18 -9.49
CA LEU A 11 9.65 10.96 -8.72
C LEU A 11 9.48 10.96 -7.20
N TYR A 12 8.32 10.49 -6.72
CA TYR A 12 8.18 10.09 -5.32
C TYR A 12 8.76 8.70 -5.12
N ASN A 13 9.29 8.40 -3.94
CA ASN A 13 9.67 7.04 -3.61
C ASN A 13 8.40 6.16 -3.46
N LEU A 14 8.38 5.00 -4.13
CA LEU A 14 7.20 4.14 -4.29
C LEU A 14 6.57 3.69 -2.97
N ASP A 15 7.37 3.21 -2.02
CA ASP A 15 6.87 2.74 -0.72
C ASP A 15 6.27 3.90 0.11
N GLU A 16 6.79 5.10 -0.05
CA GLU A 16 6.28 6.31 0.59
C GLU A 16 5.00 6.83 -0.05
N VAL A 17 4.80 6.66 -1.36
CA VAL A 17 3.51 6.91 -2.02
C VAL A 17 2.43 6.01 -1.41
N ILE A 18 2.74 4.70 -1.26
CA ILE A 18 1.84 3.73 -0.65
C ILE A 18 1.49 4.11 0.79
N LEU A 19 2.51 4.43 1.60
CA LEU A 19 2.32 4.79 3.01
C LEU A 19 1.66 6.16 3.21
N SER A 20 1.90 7.11 2.30
CA SER A 20 1.20 8.41 2.30
C SER A 20 -0.28 8.22 1.99
N GLY A 21 -0.62 7.46 0.95
CA GLY A 21 -2.00 7.11 0.63
C GLY A 21 -2.72 6.38 1.77
N LEU A 22 -2.06 5.40 2.39
CA LEU A 22 -2.56 4.70 3.59
C LEU A 22 -2.83 5.68 4.73
N GLY A 23 -1.84 6.51 5.07
CA GLY A 23 -1.96 7.48 6.15
C GLY A 23 -3.08 8.48 5.92
N CYS A 24 -3.23 9.00 4.69
CA CYS A 24 -4.30 9.91 4.32
C CYS A 24 -5.69 9.29 4.48
N LEU A 25 -5.83 8.02 4.10
CA LEU A 25 -7.09 7.28 4.18
C LEU A 25 -7.50 6.99 5.63
N LEU A 26 -6.59 6.48 6.45
CA LEU A 26 -6.87 6.14 7.85
C LEU A 26 -7.15 7.38 8.70
N LYS A 27 -6.35 8.44 8.51
CA LYS A 27 -6.52 9.70 9.25
C LYS A 27 -7.74 10.52 8.82
N HIS A 28 -8.49 10.06 7.81
CA HIS A 28 -9.62 10.81 7.25
C HIS A 28 -9.23 12.25 6.91
N THR A 29 -8.10 12.40 6.21
CA THR A 29 -7.66 13.70 5.69
C THR A 29 -8.47 14.08 4.44
N ASN A 30 -7.96 14.94 3.58
CA ASN A 30 -8.64 15.31 2.34
C ASN A 30 -8.77 14.10 1.41
N ILE A 31 -9.98 13.83 0.92
CA ILE A 31 -10.24 12.75 -0.04
C ILE A 31 -9.51 12.97 -1.37
N GLU A 32 -9.30 14.24 -1.78
CA GLU A 32 -8.56 14.56 -3.01
C GLU A 32 -7.07 14.21 -2.89
N GLU A 33 -6.49 14.37 -1.71
CA GLU A 33 -5.11 13.92 -1.43
C GLU A 33 -5.03 12.39 -1.43
N CYS A 34 -6.04 11.72 -0.87
CA CYS A 34 -6.14 10.27 -0.95
C CYS A 34 -6.19 9.80 -2.41
N TYR A 35 -7.01 10.43 -3.26
CA TYR A 35 -7.02 10.10 -4.68
C TYR A 35 -5.71 10.37 -5.38
N PHE A 36 -5.06 11.48 -5.07
CA PHE A 36 -3.75 11.79 -5.62
C PHE A 36 -2.75 10.66 -5.37
N TRP A 37 -2.59 10.20 -4.13
CA TRP A 37 -1.60 9.15 -3.82
C TRP A 37 -1.89 7.81 -4.49
N PHE A 38 -3.16 7.38 -4.50
CA PHE A 38 -3.53 6.14 -5.18
C PHE A 38 -3.46 6.27 -6.70
N TYR A 39 -3.73 7.45 -7.24
CA TYR A 39 -3.63 7.72 -8.68
C TYR A 39 -2.18 7.86 -9.13
N GLU A 40 -1.29 8.39 -8.28
CA GLU A 40 0.15 8.42 -8.49
C GLU A 40 0.69 7.00 -8.66
N LEU A 41 0.33 6.09 -7.75
CA LEU A 41 0.67 4.67 -7.86
C LEU A 41 0.09 4.06 -9.14
N TYR A 42 -1.20 4.26 -9.38
CA TYR A 42 -1.91 3.70 -10.53
C TYR A 42 -1.30 4.11 -11.87
N SER A 43 -1.05 5.41 -12.03
CA SER A 43 -0.58 6.01 -13.27
C SER A 43 0.92 5.83 -13.48
N SER A 44 1.65 5.45 -12.43
CA SER A 44 3.03 4.95 -12.55
C SER A 44 3.09 3.53 -13.13
N GLY A 45 1.95 2.95 -13.51
CA GLY A 45 1.83 1.64 -14.16
C GLY A 45 1.58 0.49 -13.19
N TYR A 46 1.47 0.75 -11.88
CA TYR A 46 1.15 -0.24 -10.85
C TYR A 46 -0.36 -0.51 -10.75
N VAL A 47 -0.99 -0.80 -11.88
CA VAL A 47 -2.45 -0.87 -12.06
C VAL A 47 -3.06 -1.96 -11.18
N GLU A 48 -2.50 -3.18 -11.21
CA GLU A 48 -2.99 -4.32 -10.42
C GLU A 48 -2.60 -4.20 -8.94
N GLU A 49 -1.40 -3.71 -8.66
CA GLU A 49 -0.88 -3.50 -7.32
C GLU A 49 -1.69 -2.44 -6.57
N THR A 50 -2.18 -1.41 -7.26
CA THR A 50 -3.10 -0.43 -6.67
C THR A 50 -4.38 -1.10 -6.17
N TRP A 51 -4.95 -2.03 -6.94
CA TRP A 51 -6.13 -2.76 -6.50
C TRP A 51 -5.82 -3.72 -5.34
N ASN A 52 -4.69 -4.44 -5.43
CA ASN A 52 -4.23 -5.32 -4.36
C ASN A 52 -3.95 -4.55 -3.06
N LEU A 53 -3.49 -3.31 -3.16
CA LEU A 53 -3.34 -2.41 -2.01
C LEU A 53 -4.69 -2.09 -1.36
N LEU A 54 -5.76 -1.85 -2.14
CA LEU A 54 -7.10 -1.66 -1.57
C LEU A 54 -7.58 -2.88 -0.78
N TRP A 55 -7.37 -4.08 -1.32
CA TRP A 55 -7.69 -5.32 -0.59
C TRP A 55 -6.89 -5.45 0.70
N LYS A 56 -5.59 -5.18 0.62
CA LYS A 56 -4.68 -5.21 1.77
C LYS A 56 -5.15 -4.27 2.87
N ILE A 57 -5.43 -3.01 2.53
CA ILE A 57 -5.92 -2.00 3.46
C ILE A 57 -7.27 -2.40 4.04
N TYR A 58 -8.18 -2.91 3.19
CA TYR A 58 -9.49 -3.37 3.63
C TYR A 58 -9.36 -4.46 4.71
N TYR A 59 -8.58 -5.52 4.47
CA TYR A 59 -8.41 -6.58 5.45
C TYR A 59 -7.62 -6.15 6.68
N ASP A 60 -6.56 -5.34 6.50
CA ASP A 60 -5.72 -4.84 7.60
C ASP A 60 -6.53 -4.00 8.59
N PHE A 61 -7.43 -3.12 8.09
CA PHE A 61 -8.02 -2.04 8.90
C PHE A 61 -9.55 -1.96 8.93
N TYR A 62 -10.25 -2.44 7.91
CA TYR A 62 -11.70 -2.19 7.76
C TYR A 62 -12.56 -3.43 7.90
N ALA A 63 -12.06 -4.62 7.53
CA ALA A 63 -12.87 -5.83 7.37
C ALA A 63 -13.52 -6.32 8.65
N GLU A 64 -12.85 -6.18 9.81
CA GLU A 64 -13.39 -6.59 11.11
C GLU A 64 -14.71 -5.88 11.43
N LYS A 65 -14.73 -4.56 11.32
CA LYS A 65 -15.91 -3.73 11.63
C LYS A 65 -16.84 -3.51 10.42
N ASN A 66 -16.35 -3.77 9.20
CA ASN A 66 -17.08 -3.52 7.94
C ASN A 66 -17.07 -4.73 6.98
N GLY A 67 -17.22 -5.95 7.52
CA GLY A 67 -17.25 -7.18 6.73
C GLY A 67 -18.32 -7.20 5.62
N TYR A 68 -19.42 -6.47 5.82
CA TYR A 68 -20.49 -6.31 4.82
C TYR A 68 -20.03 -5.63 3.52
N PHE A 69 -18.93 -4.88 3.54
CA PHE A 69 -18.40 -4.16 2.39
C PHE A 69 -17.64 -5.06 1.40
N GLU A 70 -17.18 -6.25 1.82
CA GLU A 70 -16.41 -7.18 0.98
C GLU A 70 -17.17 -7.55 -0.31
N ARG A 71 -18.48 -7.75 -0.22
CA ARG A 71 -19.34 -8.02 -1.39
C ARG A 71 -19.30 -6.87 -2.39
N LYS A 72 -19.27 -5.64 -1.90
CA LYS A 72 -19.22 -4.43 -2.74
C LYS A 72 -17.82 -4.25 -3.35
N MET A 73 -16.76 -4.52 -2.59
CA MET A 73 -15.39 -4.60 -3.11
C MET A 73 -15.28 -5.57 -4.29
N LYS A 74 -15.84 -6.78 -4.16
CA LYS A 74 -15.92 -7.78 -5.25
C LYS A 74 -16.66 -7.26 -6.47
N GLN A 75 -17.75 -6.51 -6.28
CA GLN A 75 -18.49 -5.87 -7.38
C GLN A 75 -17.64 -4.82 -8.10
N TYR A 76 -16.99 -3.92 -7.37
CA TYR A 76 -16.13 -2.90 -7.97
C TYR A 76 -14.92 -3.51 -8.68
N TYR A 77 -14.33 -4.59 -8.13
CA TYR A 77 -13.23 -5.32 -8.77
C TYR A 77 -13.64 -5.90 -10.12
N ARG A 78 -14.81 -6.54 -10.20
CA ARG A 78 -15.33 -7.09 -11.48
C ARG A 78 -15.53 -5.99 -12.51
N GLY A 79 -16.01 -4.82 -12.10
CA GLY A 79 -16.14 -3.66 -12.99
C GLY A 79 -14.78 -3.16 -13.46
N TRP A 80 -13.85 -2.97 -12.53
CA TRP A 80 -12.48 -2.54 -12.81
C TRP A 80 -11.71 -3.52 -13.69
N LYS A 81 -11.85 -4.84 -13.51
CA LYS A 81 -11.18 -5.84 -14.34
C LYS A 81 -11.56 -5.72 -15.82
N LYS A 82 -12.76 -5.24 -16.14
CA LYS A 82 -13.23 -5.09 -17.53
C LYS A 82 -12.61 -3.91 -18.26
N ASN A 83 -12.41 -2.78 -17.59
CA ASN A 83 -12.05 -1.52 -18.24
C ASN A 83 -10.84 -0.80 -17.65
N LYS A 84 -10.26 -1.32 -16.56
CA LYS A 84 -9.16 -0.70 -15.82
C LYS A 84 -9.43 0.78 -15.51
N SER A 85 -10.68 1.15 -15.23
CA SER A 85 -11.02 2.53 -14.91
C SER A 85 -10.72 2.82 -13.44
N PHE A 86 -9.92 3.87 -13.19
CA PHE A 86 -9.61 4.35 -11.84
C PHE A 86 -10.87 4.76 -11.05
N LYS A 87 -11.99 5.05 -11.73
CA LYS A 87 -13.29 5.32 -11.10
C LYS A 87 -13.70 4.27 -10.07
N SER A 88 -13.46 2.99 -10.36
CA SER A 88 -13.79 1.90 -9.43
C SER A 88 -12.93 1.97 -8.16
N ILE A 89 -11.65 2.32 -8.29
CA ILE A 89 -10.73 2.55 -7.17
C ILE A 89 -11.20 3.76 -6.35
N MET A 90 -11.56 4.86 -7.01
CA MET A 90 -12.06 6.06 -6.32
C MET A 90 -13.35 5.82 -5.52
N ASN A 91 -14.27 5.00 -6.07
CA ASN A 91 -15.49 4.61 -5.38
C ASN A 91 -15.19 3.80 -4.10
N VAL A 92 -14.22 2.88 -4.17
CA VAL A 92 -13.76 2.13 -3.00
C VAL A 92 -13.14 3.08 -1.98
N LEU A 93 -12.19 3.91 -2.40
CA LEU A 93 -11.51 4.88 -1.53
C LEU A 93 -12.49 5.81 -0.83
N ARG A 94 -13.49 6.37 -1.55
CA ARG A 94 -14.53 7.21 -0.95
C ARG A 94 -15.30 6.45 0.12
N THR A 95 -15.65 5.20 -0.16
CA THR A 95 -16.41 4.37 0.77
C THR A 95 -15.59 4.06 2.02
N LEU A 96 -14.33 3.64 1.87
CA LEU A 96 -13.41 3.39 2.99
C LEU A 96 -13.16 4.67 3.81
N HIS A 97 -12.99 5.80 3.14
CA HIS A 97 -12.81 7.10 3.79
C HIS A 97 -13.99 7.41 4.72
N THR A 98 -15.24 7.22 4.28
CA THR A 98 -16.42 7.42 5.16
C THR A 98 -16.52 6.45 6.33
N MET A 99 -15.75 5.34 6.32
CA MET A 99 -15.73 4.33 7.38
C MET A 99 -14.64 4.57 8.43
N TYR A 100 -13.95 5.72 8.42
CA TYR A 100 -12.80 6.01 9.30
C TYR A 100 -13.02 5.78 10.81
N LYS A 101 -14.24 5.97 11.32
CA LYS A 101 -14.58 5.71 12.73
C LYS A 101 -14.71 4.21 13.07
N ASN A 102 -14.81 3.36 12.07
CA ASN A 102 -15.04 1.92 12.20
C ASN A 102 -13.83 1.15 11.67
N ILE A 103 -12.64 1.45 12.19
CA ILE A 103 -11.39 0.75 11.83
C ILE A 103 -10.79 0.00 13.03
N SER A 104 -9.99 -1.02 12.76
CA SER A 104 -9.28 -1.85 13.75
C SER A 104 -7.98 -2.37 13.18
N GLY A 105 -6.89 -2.32 13.94
CA GLY A 105 -5.57 -2.78 13.50
C GLY A 105 -5.23 -4.22 13.88
N ARG A 106 -6.19 -5.03 14.35
CA ARG A 106 -5.91 -6.41 14.81
C ARG A 106 -5.31 -7.29 13.70
N VAL A 107 -5.91 -7.28 12.50
CA VAL A 107 -5.40 -8.04 11.34
C VAL A 107 -4.04 -7.54 10.91
N PHE A 108 -3.88 -6.21 10.81
CA PHE A 108 -2.60 -5.57 10.55
C PHE A 108 -1.51 -6.06 11.51
N MET A 109 -1.77 -6.06 12.82
CA MET A 109 -0.79 -6.47 13.84
C MET A 109 -0.46 -7.97 13.75
N MET A 110 -1.45 -8.82 13.48
CA MET A 110 -1.22 -10.25 13.24
C MET A 110 -0.28 -10.47 12.06
N ARG A 111 -0.56 -9.83 10.92
CA ARG A 111 0.22 -9.97 9.69
C ARG A 111 1.61 -9.34 9.78
N MET A 112 1.74 -8.21 10.46
CA MET A 112 2.97 -7.40 10.44
C MET A 112 3.97 -7.76 11.54
N TYR A 113 3.48 -8.17 12.71
CA TYR A 113 4.31 -8.35 13.90
C TYR A 113 4.20 -9.74 14.51
N TYR A 114 2.97 -10.19 14.81
CA TYR A 114 2.78 -11.44 15.54
C TYR A 114 3.07 -12.70 14.70
N CYS A 115 2.95 -12.62 13.37
CA CYS A 115 3.37 -13.68 12.45
C CYS A 115 4.81 -14.18 12.72
N ASN A 116 5.70 -13.29 13.18
CA ASN A 116 7.09 -13.59 13.45
C ASN A 116 7.46 -13.56 14.95
N THR A 117 6.58 -13.02 15.81
CA THR A 117 6.90 -12.75 17.22
C THR A 117 5.80 -13.29 18.13
N LEU A 118 6.15 -14.22 19.02
CA LEU A 118 5.26 -14.67 20.11
C LEU A 118 5.94 -14.46 21.45
N ARG A 119 5.45 -13.48 22.22
CA ARG A 119 5.94 -13.18 23.58
C ARG A 119 5.00 -13.64 24.69
N GLN A 120 3.78 -14.02 24.34
CA GLN A 120 2.79 -14.47 25.32
C GLN A 120 3.12 -15.88 25.81
N LEU A 121 3.20 -16.06 27.13
CA LEU A 121 3.30 -17.36 27.77
C LEU A 121 1.91 -18.01 27.79
N ILE A 122 1.82 -19.24 27.28
CA ILE A 122 0.60 -20.05 27.32
C ILE A 122 0.73 -21.01 28.50
N SER A 123 -0.12 -20.90 29.54
CA SER A 123 -0.05 -21.74 30.75
C SER A 123 -0.26 -23.23 30.43
N LYS A 124 0.16 -24.15 31.31
CA LYS A 124 -0.03 -25.60 31.10
C LYS A 124 -1.48 -26.04 31.27
N GLU A 125 -2.22 -25.41 32.18
CA GLU A 125 -3.65 -25.70 32.45
C GLU A 125 -4.53 -25.40 31.24
N ASN A 126 -4.30 -24.26 30.57
CA ASN A 126 -5.01 -23.87 29.35
C ASN A 126 -4.80 -24.84 28.17
N ARG A 127 -3.82 -25.75 28.25
CA ARG A 127 -3.52 -26.75 27.21
C ARG A 127 -4.35 -28.02 27.36
N GLN A 128 -4.87 -28.31 28.55
CA GLN A 128 -5.57 -29.57 28.84
C GLN A 128 -6.99 -29.61 28.26
N GLN A 129 -7.57 -28.46 27.91
CA GLN A 129 -8.89 -28.37 27.25
C GLN A 129 -8.87 -28.75 25.76
N ILE A 130 -7.69 -29.07 25.19
CA ILE A 130 -7.52 -29.26 23.75
C ILE A 130 -7.05 -30.68 23.49
N THR A 131 -7.97 -31.52 23.03
CA THR A 131 -7.84 -32.97 23.05
C THR A 131 -7.36 -33.58 21.72
N SER A 132 -7.22 -32.81 20.64
CA SER A 132 -6.88 -33.34 19.30
C SER A 132 -5.89 -32.47 18.50
N GLY A 133 -5.06 -33.14 17.68
CA GLY A 133 -4.12 -32.51 16.73
C GLY A 133 -2.70 -32.30 17.27
N ASN A 134 -1.77 -31.92 16.37
CA ASN A 134 -0.38 -31.62 16.75
C ASN A 134 -0.27 -30.35 17.63
N ARG A 135 0.87 -30.16 18.31
CA ARG A 135 1.08 -29.04 19.24
C ARG A 135 0.76 -27.66 18.66
N LYS A 136 1.08 -27.40 17.39
CA LYS A 136 0.81 -26.10 16.74
C LYS A 136 -0.68 -25.89 16.52
N THR A 137 -1.38 -26.95 16.10
CA THR A 137 -2.84 -26.97 15.91
C THR A 137 -3.55 -26.66 17.22
N GLN A 138 -3.13 -27.32 18.31
CA GLN A 138 -3.72 -27.10 19.63
C GLN A 138 -3.56 -25.65 20.09
N LEU A 139 -2.36 -25.07 19.93
CA LEU A 139 -2.10 -23.69 20.33
C LEU A 139 -2.82 -22.66 19.44
N PHE A 140 -3.06 -22.99 18.17
CA PHE A 140 -3.90 -22.18 17.31
C PHE A 140 -5.36 -22.20 17.76
N LYS A 141 -5.93 -23.39 18.03
CA LYS A 141 -7.29 -23.53 18.58
C LYS A 141 -7.45 -22.74 19.88
N TYR A 142 -6.47 -22.83 20.78
CA TYR A 142 -6.41 -22.01 22.00
C TYR A 142 -6.51 -20.50 21.69
N GLY A 143 -5.68 -20.02 20.76
CA GLY A 143 -5.67 -18.61 20.37
C GLY A 143 -7.02 -18.13 19.84
N LEU A 144 -7.72 -18.97 19.06
CA LEU A 144 -9.04 -18.68 18.52
C LEU A 144 -10.13 -18.62 19.60
N LEU A 145 -10.16 -19.59 20.51
CA LEU A 145 -11.14 -19.67 21.60
C LEU A 145 -11.01 -18.48 22.56
N GLU A 146 -9.78 -18.14 22.91
CA GLU A 146 -9.45 -17.08 23.86
C GLU A 146 -9.28 -15.70 23.22
N ASN A 147 -9.51 -15.58 21.91
CA ASN A 147 -9.31 -14.37 21.10
C ASN A 147 -7.93 -13.70 21.35
N LYS A 148 -6.85 -14.50 21.36
CA LYS A 148 -5.48 -14.05 21.59
C LYS A 148 -4.77 -13.77 20.26
N ASP A 149 -4.90 -12.54 19.74
CA ASP A 149 -4.31 -12.14 18.46
C ASP A 149 -2.84 -12.52 18.27
N PRO A 150 -1.94 -12.39 19.28
CA PRO A 150 -0.54 -12.78 19.10
C PRO A 150 -0.36 -14.28 18.85
N VAL A 151 -1.17 -15.10 19.51
CA VAL A 151 -1.17 -16.55 19.35
C VAL A 151 -1.75 -16.94 17.99
N ILE A 152 -2.89 -16.34 17.62
CA ILE A 152 -3.52 -16.53 16.30
C ILE A 152 -2.52 -16.17 15.19
N GLY A 153 -1.96 -14.96 15.24
CA GLY A 153 -1.01 -14.45 14.25
C GLY A 153 0.18 -15.38 14.02
N TYR A 154 0.81 -15.79 15.13
CA TYR A 154 1.99 -16.63 15.12
C TYR A 154 1.71 -18.04 14.57
N TYR A 155 0.67 -18.72 15.08
CA TYR A 155 0.42 -20.11 14.68
C TYR A 155 -0.27 -20.22 13.33
N LEU A 156 -1.13 -19.27 12.94
CA LEU A 156 -1.76 -19.28 11.61
C LEU A 156 -0.70 -19.26 10.50
N THR A 157 0.28 -18.35 10.57
CA THR A 157 1.38 -18.29 9.58
C THR A 157 2.08 -19.63 9.41
N ARG A 158 2.39 -20.28 10.54
CA ARG A 158 3.16 -21.53 10.56
C ARG A 158 2.35 -22.71 10.06
N LEU A 159 1.06 -22.76 10.40
CA LEU A 159 0.16 -23.80 9.91
C LEU A 159 -0.07 -23.61 8.41
N TYR A 160 -0.26 -22.39 7.92
CA TYR A 160 -0.42 -22.12 6.49
C TYR A 160 0.75 -22.63 5.63
N SER A 161 1.97 -22.72 6.18
CA SER A 161 3.13 -23.31 5.49
C SER A 161 3.26 -24.84 5.63
N LEU A 162 2.41 -25.49 6.43
CA LEU A 162 2.54 -26.91 6.82
C LEU A 162 1.34 -27.77 6.46
N MET A 163 0.18 -27.18 6.21
CA MET A 163 -1.04 -27.86 5.81
C MET A 163 -1.62 -27.20 4.57
N ASP A 164 -2.42 -27.94 3.81
CA ASP A 164 -3.22 -27.36 2.76
C ASP A 164 -4.28 -26.39 3.33
N GLU A 165 -4.80 -25.57 2.44
CA GLU A 165 -5.75 -24.51 2.78
C GLU A 165 -7.10 -25.05 3.28
N GLU A 166 -7.57 -26.16 2.72
CA GLU A 166 -8.87 -26.75 3.08
C GLU A 166 -8.86 -27.24 4.53
N ALA A 167 -7.79 -27.93 4.94
CA ALA A 167 -7.60 -28.40 6.32
C ALA A 167 -7.57 -27.23 7.33
N LEU A 168 -6.97 -26.09 6.96
CA LEU A 168 -6.91 -24.91 7.81
C LEU A 168 -8.27 -24.19 7.90
N ILE A 169 -9.02 -24.16 6.80
CA ILE A 169 -10.41 -23.67 6.78
C ILE A 169 -11.29 -24.54 7.68
N ASP A 170 -11.16 -25.86 7.61
CA ASP A 170 -11.95 -26.78 8.42
C ASP A 170 -11.61 -26.67 9.90
N LEU A 171 -10.33 -26.47 10.24
CA LEU A 171 -9.88 -26.15 11.59
C LEU A 171 -10.52 -24.86 12.14
N LEU A 172 -10.62 -23.82 11.30
CA LEU A 172 -11.28 -22.56 11.68
C LEU A 172 -12.79 -22.74 11.85
N LYS A 173 -13.45 -23.50 10.96
CA LYS A 173 -14.88 -23.82 11.05
C LYS A 173 -15.21 -24.59 12.33
N GLU A 174 -14.37 -25.56 12.70
CA GLU A 174 -14.51 -26.37 13.92
C GLU A 174 -14.61 -25.46 15.16
N VAL A 175 -13.77 -24.43 15.24
CA VAL A 175 -13.66 -23.58 16.44
C VAL A 175 -14.62 -22.39 16.43
N LYS A 176 -14.79 -21.72 15.28
CA LYS A 176 -15.53 -20.45 15.19
C LYS A 176 -16.96 -20.62 14.71
N ASN A 177 -17.33 -21.80 14.20
CA ASN A 177 -18.65 -22.08 13.61
C ASN A 177 -19.08 -21.03 12.56
N VAL A 178 -18.13 -20.61 11.72
CA VAL A 178 -18.35 -19.61 10.65
C VAL A 178 -18.17 -20.26 9.28
N ASN A 179 -19.04 -19.88 8.33
CA ASN A 179 -18.79 -20.22 6.93
C ASN A 179 -17.67 -19.33 6.37
N ILE A 180 -16.62 -19.95 5.84
CA ILE A 180 -15.44 -19.28 5.29
C ILE A 180 -15.44 -19.55 3.79
N VAL A 181 -15.47 -18.48 3.01
CA VAL A 181 -15.33 -18.51 1.56
C VAL A 181 -14.24 -17.52 1.20
N LEU A 182 -13.06 -18.05 0.93
CA LEU A 182 -11.94 -17.27 0.41
C LEU A 182 -12.23 -16.93 -1.05
N HIS A 183 -11.73 -15.79 -1.52
CA HIS A 183 -11.79 -15.45 -2.93
C HIS A 183 -10.39 -15.35 -3.52
N ASN A 184 -10.26 -15.98 -4.69
CA ASN A 184 -8.99 -16.17 -5.41
C ASN A 184 -8.41 -14.87 -6.01
N ASN A 185 -9.06 -13.73 -5.80
CA ASN A 185 -8.62 -12.45 -6.35
C ASN A 185 -7.65 -11.71 -5.40
N TYR A 186 -7.32 -12.30 -4.25
CA TYR A 186 -6.42 -11.72 -3.26
C TYR A 186 -5.79 -12.79 -2.37
N ASP A 187 -4.76 -12.43 -1.61
CA ASP A 187 -4.01 -13.33 -0.73
C ASP A 187 -4.91 -14.05 0.29
N HIS A 188 -4.83 -15.38 0.32
CA HIS A 188 -5.67 -16.24 1.15
C HIS A 188 -5.25 -16.22 2.63
N LEU A 189 -3.94 -16.19 2.92
CA LEU A 189 -3.44 -16.07 4.30
C LEU A 189 -3.95 -14.79 4.97
N HIS A 190 -3.97 -13.67 4.24
CA HIS A 190 -4.49 -12.40 4.74
C HIS A 190 -6.00 -12.49 5.05
N GLN A 191 -6.77 -13.13 4.17
CA GLN A 191 -8.19 -13.40 4.42
C GLN A 191 -8.39 -14.29 5.65
N LEU A 192 -7.54 -15.29 5.86
CA LEU A 192 -7.61 -16.20 7.01
C LEU A 192 -7.33 -15.48 8.34
N TYR A 193 -6.45 -14.47 8.38
CA TYR A 193 -6.30 -13.63 9.58
C TYR A 193 -7.61 -12.95 9.95
N TYR A 194 -8.30 -12.37 8.97
CA TYR A 194 -9.62 -11.77 9.19
C TYR A 194 -10.64 -12.82 9.67
N HIS A 195 -10.75 -13.97 8.99
CA HIS A 195 -11.69 -15.03 9.36
C HIS A 195 -11.41 -15.63 10.75
N SER A 196 -10.16 -15.59 11.23
CA SER A 196 -9.78 -16.04 12.58
C SER A 196 -10.39 -15.18 13.68
N ILE A 197 -10.61 -13.89 13.42
CA ILE A 197 -11.15 -12.94 14.40
C ILE A 197 -12.57 -12.47 14.08
N LYS A 198 -13.09 -12.84 12.90
CA LYS A 198 -14.43 -12.47 12.45
C LYS A 198 -15.48 -12.96 13.44
N GLY A 199 -16.25 -12.02 13.98
CA GLY A 199 -17.44 -12.30 14.80
C GLY A 199 -18.69 -12.52 13.95
N GLU A 200 -19.86 -12.49 14.60
CA GLU A 200 -21.14 -12.57 13.91
C GLU A 200 -21.32 -11.46 12.86
N ALA A 201 -21.99 -11.79 11.76
CA ALA A 201 -22.17 -10.88 10.65
C ALA A 201 -23.06 -9.67 11.05
N ILE A 202 -22.48 -8.48 11.02
CA ILE A 202 -23.23 -7.23 11.19
C ILE A 202 -24.14 -7.04 9.96
N LYS A 203 -25.47 -7.12 10.17
CA LYS A 203 -26.47 -6.87 9.12
C LYS A 203 -26.60 -5.36 8.85
N LYS A 204 -25.66 -4.81 8.08
CA LYS A 204 -25.72 -3.42 7.58
C LYS A 204 -25.72 -3.40 6.05
N ARG A 205 -26.54 -2.52 5.46
CA ARG A 205 -26.46 -2.27 4.01
C ARG A 205 -25.18 -1.51 3.70
N SER A 206 -24.40 -2.00 2.75
CA SER A 206 -23.25 -1.27 2.22
C SER A 206 -23.73 -0.02 1.50
N VAL A 207 -23.34 1.16 1.96
CA VAL A 207 -23.51 2.41 1.21
C VAL A 207 -22.52 2.39 0.05
N SER A 208 -22.97 2.80 -1.13
CA SER A 208 -22.10 2.94 -2.31
C SER A 208 -22.00 4.40 -2.68
N TYR A 209 -20.78 4.87 -2.88
CA TYR A 209 -20.53 6.19 -3.45
C TYR A 209 -20.15 6.05 -4.92
N ASN A 210 -20.57 7.02 -5.71
CA ASN A 210 -20.21 7.14 -7.12
C ASN A 210 -19.48 8.47 -7.30
N VAL A 211 -18.23 8.41 -7.74
CA VAL A 211 -17.45 9.60 -8.01
C VAL A 211 -17.88 10.21 -9.34
N GLY A 212 -18.09 11.53 -9.34
CA GLY A 212 -18.40 12.32 -10.53
C GLY A 212 -17.25 12.30 -11.53
N VAL A 213 -17.58 12.42 -12.82
CA VAL A 213 -16.60 12.33 -13.92
C VAL A 213 -15.55 13.44 -13.85
N ASP A 214 -15.91 14.63 -13.36
CA ASP A 214 -15.00 15.78 -13.36
C ASP A 214 -13.82 15.63 -12.38
N ALA A 215 -14.01 14.92 -11.26
CA ALA A 215 -12.91 14.60 -10.35
C ALA A 215 -11.86 13.68 -10.99
N ILE A 216 -12.28 12.84 -11.95
CA ILE A 216 -11.38 11.95 -12.69
C ILE A 216 -10.55 12.75 -13.69
N LYS A 217 -11.19 13.64 -14.45
CA LYS A 217 -10.51 14.48 -15.46
C LYS A 217 -9.34 15.29 -14.88
N GLN A 218 -9.54 15.84 -13.67
CA GLN A 218 -8.50 16.61 -12.98
C GLN A 218 -7.32 15.77 -12.49
N LEU A 219 -7.55 14.48 -12.21
CA LEU A 219 -6.48 13.54 -11.87
C LEU A 219 -5.74 13.08 -13.13
N GLU A 220 -6.46 12.85 -14.22
CA GLU A 220 -5.94 12.37 -15.51
C GLU A 220 -5.02 13.36 -16.24
N LEU A 221 -4.81 14.56 -15.70
CA LEU A 221 -3.78 15.45 -16.21
C LEU A 221 -2.38 14.81 -16.11
N THR A 222 -1.70 14.74 -17.26
CA THR A 222 -0.39 14.13 -17.44
C THR A 222 0.72 15.19 -17.55
N ASP A 223 1.97 14.75 -17.64
CA ASP A 223 3.11 15.56 -18.08
C ASP A 223 2.88 16.20 -19.45
N GLU A 224 2.25 15.51 -20.41
CA GLU A 224 1.87 16.07 -21.72
C GLU A 224 1.00 17.34 -21.60
N THR A 225 0.21 17.45 -20.53
CA THR A 225 -0.62 18.65 -20.33
C THR A 225 0.18 19.88 -19.89
N CYS A 226 1.44 19.73 -19.44
CA CYS A 226 2.34 20.86 -19.15
C CYS A 226 2.87 21.55 -20.41
N TYR A 227 2.96 20.85 -21.54
CA TYR A 227 3.46 21.41 -22.81
C TYR A 227 2.51 22.47 -23.37
N ASN A 228 1.21 22.29 -23.16
CA ASN A 228 0.16 23.13 -23.74
C ASN A 228 -0.14 24.40 -22.94
N GLU A 229 0.51 24.63 -21.80
CA GLU A 229 0.25 25.81 -20.95
C GLU A 229 1.04 27.07 -21.38
N SER A 230 2.08 26.95 -22.21
CA SER A 230 2.76 28.12 -22.77
C SER A 230 2.00 28.66 -23.98
N LYS A 231 1.41 29.86 -23.85
CA LYS A 231 0.75 30.62 -24.94
C LYS A 231 1.66 31.00 -26.13
N TYR A 232 2.94 30.64 -26.08
CA TYR A 232 3.94 30.91 -27.10
C TYR A 232 4.52 29.59 -27.59
N GLU A 233 4.54 29.40 -28.91
CA GLU A 233 4.74 28.12 -29.61
C GLU A 233 6.11 27.43 -29.40
N ASN A 234 7.04 27.98 -28.60
CA ASN A 234 8.45 27.54 -28.59
C ASN A 234 9.11 27.38 -27.21
N VAL A 235 8.37 27.25 -26.10
CA VAL A 235 9.00 26.94 -24.80
C VAL A 235 8.40 25.71 -24.19
N ASN A 236 9.04 24.57 -24.41
CA ASN A 236 8.74 23.34 -23.71
C ASN A 236 9.02 23.53 -22.19
N THR A 237 8.05 23.22 -21.33
CA THR A 237 8.15 23.42 -19.87
C THR A 237 8.15 22.12 -19.08
N VAL A 238 8.64 21.02 -19.67
CA VAL A 238 8.74 19.71 -19.02
C VAL A 238 9.46 19.77 -17.67
N TYR A 239 10.50 20.59 -17.53
CA TYR A 239 11.18 20.82 -16.24
C TYR A 239 10.27 21.42 -15.15
N LYS A 240 9.13 22.03 -15.50
CA LYS A 240 8.11 22.52 -14.53
C LYS A 240 7.14 21.43 -14.10
N THR A 241 7.17 20.24 -14.70
CA THR A 241 6.24 19.14 -14.42
C THR A 241 6.22 18.80 -12.92
N LEU A 242 7.38 18.68 -12.28
CA LEU A 242 7.43 18.37 -10.85
C LEU A 242 6.79 19.47 -10.01
N ALA A 243 7.12 20.75 -10.26
CA ALA A 243 6.55 21.89 -9.55
C ALA A 243 5.01 21.94 -9.67
N MET A 244 4.47 21.67 -10.86
CA MET A 244 3.04 21.76 -11.16
C MET A 244 2.24 20.52 -10.73
N ARG A 245 2.82 19.32 -10.88
CA ARG A 245 2.10 18.04 -10.71
C ARG A 245 2.26 17.45 -9.31
N ARG A 246 3.31 17.78 -8.57
CA ARG A 246 3.45 17.39 -7.16
C ARG A 246 2.52 18.24 -6.29
N LYS A 247 1.23 17.87 -6.22
CA LYS A 247 0.23 18.61 -5.44
C LYS A 247 0.45 18.47 -3.93
N TYR A 248 0.90 17.30 -3.49
CA TYR A 248 1.07 16.97 -2.06
C TYR A 248 2.48 16.47 -1.79
N GLY A 249 3.01 16.72 -0.59
CA GLY A 249 4.28 16.13 -0.16
C GLY A 249 4.03 14.88 0.69
N ILE A 250 4.94 13.91 0.65
CA ILE A 250 4.81 12.63 1.38
C ILE A 250 4.43 12.78 2.86
N ASN A 251 3.83 11.78 3.48
CA ASN A 251 3.48 11.85 4.90
C ASN A 251 4.75 11.74 5.77
N SER A 252 5.10 12.79 6.52
CA SER A 252 6.31 12.81 7.36
C SER A 252 6.25 11.86 8.57
N ASN A 253 5.09 11.27 8.89
CA ASN A 253 4.91 10.38 10.04
C ASN A 253 5.16 8.89 9.73
N ILE A 254 5.62 8.55 8.52
CA ILE A 254 5.83 7.15 8.08
C ILE A 254 7.20 6.59 8.50
N GLY A 255 7.99 7.33 9.28
CA GLY A 255 9.32 6.91 9.73
C GLY A 255 9.35 5.68 10.65
N CYS A 256 8.20 5.13 11.05
CA CYS A 256 8.10 3.87 11.79
C CYS A 256 8.17 2.62 10.89
N PHE A 257 8.06 2.78 9.58
CA PHE A 257 8.20 1.69 8.61
C PHE A 257 9.64 1.55 8.13
N LYS A 258 10.02 0.35 7.66
CA LYS A 258 11.27 0.14 6.93
C LYS A 258 11.07 0.68 5.50
N LEU A 259 11.87 1.68 5.13
CA LEU A 259 11.75 2.38 3.85
C LEU A 259 12.99 2.15 2.98
N ALA A 260 12.82 2.20 1.67
CA ALA A 260 13.93 2.12 0.72
C ALA A 260 14.96 3.25 0.92
N ARG A 261 14.49 4.45 1.30
CA ARG A 261 15.37 5.59 1.62
C ARG A 261 16.30 5.38 2.82
N ASP A 262 16.03 4.38 3.67
CA ASP A 262 16.87 4.14 4.85
C ASP A 262 18.25 3.55 4.48
N GLU A 263 18.42 3.06 3.25
CA GLU A 263 19.62 2.35 2.79
C GLU A 263 20.51 3.21 1.85
N VAL A 264 20.13 4.46 1.56
CA VAL A 264 20.80 5.33 0.58
C VAL A 264 20.79 6.81 1.00
N ASP A 265 21.66 7.62 0.42
CA ASP A 265 21.52 9.08 0.47
C ASP A 265 20.44 9.54 -0.51
N LEU A 266 19.19 9.63 -0.02
CA LEU A 266 18.05 9.93 -0.88
C LEU A 266 18.21 11.22 -1.70
N ASN A 267 18.82 12.27 -1.15
CA ASN A 267 18.95 13.52 -1.89
C ASN A 267 19.88 13.34 -3.08
N ASN A 268 21.04 12.72 -2.85
CA ASN A 268 21.99 12.40 -3.92
C ASN A 268 21.34 11.52 -5.00
N GLU A 269 20.67 10.44 -4.60
CA GLU A 269 20.01 9.54 -5.54
C GLU A 269 18.85 10.21 -6.29
N PHE A 270 18.15 11.14 -5.66
CA PHE A 270 17.06 11.91 -6.27
C PHE A 270 17.54 12.98 -7.25
N TRP A 271 18.69 13.62 -6.97
CA TRP A 271 19.23 14.68 -7.82
C TRP A 271 19.94 14.10 -9.05
N TYR A 272 20.82 13.12 -8.85
CA TYR A 272 21.78 12.73 -9.88
C TYR A 272 21.54 11.35 -10.48
N HIS A 273 20.71 10.51 -9.87
CA HIS A 273 20.48 9.13 -10.31
C HIS A 273 18.99 8.81 -10.50
N TRP A 274 18.15 9.84 -10.65
CA TRP A 274 16.70 9.64 -10.65
C TRP A 274 16.23 8.74 -11.79
N GLU A 275 16.87 8.82 -12.97
CA GLU A 275 16.53 8.05 -14.16
C GLU A 275 16.73 6.56 -13.94
N TYR A 276 17.85 6.19 -13.33
CA TYR A 276 18.17 4.80 -12.98
C TYR A 276 17.13 4.19 -12.01
N TYR A 277 16.72 4.94 -10.99
CA TYR A 277 15.67 4.46 -10.06
C TYR A 277 14.26 4.58 -10.63
N ALA A 278 14.02 5.54 -11.52
CA ALA A 278 12.77 5.71 -12.24
C ALA A 278 12.57 4.56 -13.22
N TYR A 279 13.61 4.10 -13.92
CA TYR A 279 13.54 2.98 -14.87
C TYR A 279 12.92 1.70 -14.27
N ARG A 280 13.03 1.50 -12.95
CA ARG A 280 12.42 0.38 -12.23
C ARG A 280 10.90 0.48 -12.09
N CYS A 281 10.32 1.65 -12.38
CA CYS A 281 8.90 1.93 -12.39
C CYS A 281 8.30 1.57 -13.76
N PRO A 282 7.17 0.84 -13.84
CA PRO A 282 6.62 0.37 -15.12
C PRO A 282 6.40 1.47 -16.16
N LEU A 283 5.89 2.64 -15.74
CA LEU A 283 5.70 3.78 -16.66
C LEU A 283 7.03 4.23 -17.27
N TRP A 284 8.01 4.53 -16.43
CA TRP A 284 9.32 5.00 -16.86
C TRP A 284 10.06 3.95 -17.67
N LYS A 285 10.00 2.68 -17.25
CA LYS A 285 10.53 1.57 -18.02
C LYS A 285 9.99 1.58 -19.45
N SER A 286 8.68 1.74 -19.61
CA SER A 286 8.05 1.81 -20.93
C SER A 286 8.41 3.06 -21.75
N ARG A 287 8.88 4.13 -21.11
CA ARG A 287 9.39 5.33 -21.79
C ARG A 287 10.80 5.08 -22.30
N PHE A 288 11.70 4.62 -21.42
CA PHE A 288 13.08 4.32 -21.75
C PHE A 288 13.23 3.15 -22.74
N ASP A 289 12.42 2.09 -22.61
CA ASP A 289 12.46 0.90 -23.49
C ASP A 289 12.08 1.19 -24.96
N LYS A 290 11.62 2.41 -25.28
CA LYS A 290 11.41 2.85 -26.67
C LYS A 290 12.73 3.13 -27.39
N TYR A 291 13.80 3.35 -26.64
CA TYR A 291 15.12 3.76 -27.10
C TYR A 291 16.13 2.63 -26.87
N LYS A 292 17.27 2.69 -27.56
CA LYS A 292 18.41 1.80 -27.38
C LYS A 292 19.26 2.29 -26.22
N ILE A 293 18.95 1.76 -25.04
CA ILE A 293 19.65 2.11 -23.80
C ILE A 293 20.45 0.94 -23.23
N LYS A 294 21.52 1.28 -22.49
CA LYS A 294 22.24 0.39 -21.57
C LYS A 294 22.05 0.87 -20.15
N ILE A 295 21.89 -0.07 -19.23
CA ILE A 295 21.79 0.22 -17.80
C ILE A 295 23.16 -0.04 -17.19
N ASP A 296 23.77 1.00 -16.63
CA ASP A 296 25.01 0.90 -15.88
C ASP A 296 24.67 0.84 -14.38
N ASP A 297 24.69 -0.38 -13.82
CA ASP A 297 24.43 -0.60 -12.38
C ASP A 297 25.58 -0.12 -11.48
N GLU A 298 26.80 0.00 -12.00
CA GLU A 298 27.97 0.44 -11.21
C GLU A 298 27.91 1.95 -10.97
N ASN A 299 27.62 2.72 -12.03
CA ASN A 299 27.50 4.18 -11.96
C ASN A 299 26.06 4.64 -11.70
N LYS A 300 25.08 3.73 -11.75
CA LYS A 300 23.63 4.01 -11.61
C LYS A 300 23.13 4.99 -12.68
N GLU A 301 23.40 4.67 -13.93
CA GLU A 301 23.09 5.52 -15.08
C GLU A 301 22.30 4.76 -16.15
N ILE A 302 21.55 5.51 -16.94
CA ILE A 302 20.92 5.03 -18.17
C ILE A 302 21.67 5.69 -19.34
N ILE A 303 22.36 4.87 -20.14
CA ILE A 303 23.21 5.34 -21.23
C ILE A 303 22.47 5.11 -22.55
N PHE A 304 22.23 6.18 -23.30
CA PHE A 304 21.70 6.10 -24.66
C PHE A 304 22.82 5.76 -25.64
N GLU A 305 22.56 4.84 -26.58
CA GLU A 305 23.54 4.49 -27.61
C GLU A 305 23.59 5.49 -28.78
N ASP A 306 22.56 6.33 -28.89
CA ASP A 306 22.32 7.24 -30.00
C ASP A 306 21.99 8.65 -29.47
N GLU A 307 22.64 9.67 -30.03
CA GLU A 307 22.50 11.07 -29.59
C GLU A 307 21.13 11.65 -29.96
N ASP A 308 20.55 11.28 -31.10
CA ASP A 308 19.24 11.76 -31.52
C ASP A 308 18.15 11.18 -30.59
N GLU A 309 18.25 9.90 -30.21
CA GLU A 309 17.37 9.26 -29.23
C GLU A 309 17.52 9.86 -27.83
N TYR A 310 18.73 10.25 -27.44
CA TYR A 310 18.98 10.98 -26.20
C TYR A 310 18.26 12.32 -26.21
N GLU A 311 18.47 13.16 -27.23
CA GLU A 311 17.84 14.47 -27.33
C GLU A 311 16.30 14.36 -27.31
N GLU A 312 15.72 13.43 -28.07
CA GLU A 312 14.28 13.18 -28.10
C GLU A 312 13.73 12.83 -26.71
N PHE A 313 14.41 11.96 -25.96
CA PHE A 313 13.97 11.58 -24.62
C PHE A 313 13.96 12.77 -23.66
N TYR A 314 15.04 13.56 -23.64
CA TYR A 314 15.19 14.66 -22.70
C TYR A 314 14.25 15.84 -23.04
N GLU A 315 13.98 16.09 -24.33
CA GLU A 315 12.92 17.02 -24.72
C GLU A 315 11.56 16.63 -24.12
N LEU A 316 11.27 15.33 -24.01
CA LEU A 316 9.99 14.86 -23.53
C LEU A 316 9.90 14.69 -21.99
N TYR A 317 11.01 14.36 -21.34
CA TYR A 317 10.95 13.84 -19.96
C TYR A 317 11.99 14.43 -18.99
N GLN A 318 12.77 15.44 -19.39
CA GLN A 318 13.76 16.08 -18.52
C GLN A 318 13.12 16.89 -17.38
N TYR A 319 13.08 16.29 -16.19
CA TYR A 319 12.43 16.88 -15.01
C TYR A 319 13.36 17.73 -14.12
N GLU A 320 14.67 17.67 -14.32
CA GLU A 320 15.71 18.44 -13.59
C GLU A 320 15.49 18.52 -12.08
N PRO A 321 15.56 17.39 -11.33
CA PRO A 321 15.19 17.35 -9.92
C PRO A 321 16.03 18.25 -9.00
N ASP A 322 17.29 18.45 -9.33
CA ASP A 322 18.27 19.28 -8.61
C ASP A 322 18.05 20.78 -8.81
N GLU A 323 17.59 21.19 -9.98
CA GLU A 323 17.23 22.58 -10.31
C GLU A 323 15.84 23.00 -9.79
N GLN A 324 15.04 22.05 -9.29
CA GLN A 324 13.73 22.36 -8.70
C GLN A 324 13.87 23.23 -7.45
N SER A 325 12.85 24.05 -7.16
CA SER A 325 12.78 24.77 -5.89
C SER A 325 12.81 23.82 -4.69
N LYS A 326 13.40 24.26 -3.57
CA LYS A 326 13.46 23.48 -2.33
C LYS A 326 12.10 22.94 -1.89
N GLU A 327 11.04 23.74 -2.04
CA GLU A 327 9.66 23.32 -1.75
C GLU A 327 9.25 22.09 -2.59
N THR A 328 9.55 22.11 -3.89
CA THR A 328 9.22 21.02 -4.82
C THR A 328 10.05 19.77 -4.55
N GLN A 329 11.33 19.93 -4.22
CA GLN A 329 12.19 18.82 -3.83
C GLN A 329 11.68 18.15 -2.55
N GLU A 330 11.41 18.95 -1.50
CA GLU A 330 10.97 18.48 -0.19
C GLU A 330 9.61 17.77 -0.21
N LYS A 331 8.80 17.92 -1.26
CA LYS A 331 7.60 17.08 -1.44
C LYS A 331 7.93 15.59 -1.50
N SER A 332 9.09 15.21 -2.03
CA SER A 332 9.58 13.82 -2.07
C SER A 332 10.69 13.58 -1.04
N THR A 333 11.59 14.53 -0.80
CA THR A 333 12.83 14.24 -0.04
C THR A 333 12.80 14.65 1.43
N LYS A 334 11.75 15.34 1.91
CA LYS A 334 11.73 15.88 3.28
C LYS A 334 12.05 14.86 4.36
N ILE A 335 12.58 15.37 5.46
CA ILE A 335 12.96 14.60 6.64
C ILE A 335 11.71 13.95 7.27
N LEU A 336 11.81 12.64 7.53
CA LEU A 336 10.77 11.89 8.20
C LEU A 336 10.92 11.95 9.72
N LYS A 337 9.79 12.00 10.43
CA LYS A 337 9.76 11.99 11.88
C LYS A 337 10.07 10.57 12.39
N LYS A 338 11.03 10.46 13.30
CA LYS A 338 11.30 9.21 14.04
C LYS A 338 10.11 8.95 14.98
N ARG A 339 9.37 7.89 14.71
CA ARG A 339 8.15 7.51 15.46
C ARG A 339 8.10 6.00 15.69
N LYS A 340 7.43 5.58 16.75
CA LYS A 340 7.10 4.16 16.97
C LYS A 340 5.81 3.80 16.23
N LEU A 341 5.65 2.51 15.93
CA LEU A 341 4.47 2.02 15.22
C LEU A 341 3.17 2.30 15.99
N ASN A 342 3.18 2.15 17.32
CA ASN A 342 1.99 2.41 18.14
C ASN A 342 1.58 3.89 18.09
N GLU A 343 2.55 4.80 18.13
CA GLU A 343 2.30 6.25 18.00
C GLU A 343 1.70 6.58 16.62
N TRP A 344 2.10 5.86 15.56
CA TRP A 344 1.50 6.02 14.23
C TRP A 344 0.06 5.47 14.16
N LEU A 345 -0.22 4.32 14.79
CA LEU A 345 -1.55 3.72 14.85
C LEU A 345 -2.53 4.61 15.63
N GLU A 346 -2.12 5.09 16.80
CA GLU A 346 -2.89 6.00 17.65
C GLU A 346 -3.22 7.30 16.91
N ASP A 347 -2.22 7.93 16.29
CA ASP A 347 -2.41 9.14 15.47
C ASP A 347 -3.28 8.91 14.22
N SER A 348 -3.43 7.66 13.80
CA SER A 348 -4.27 7.27 12.66
C SER A 348 -5.68 6.87 13.09
N GLY A 349 -6.02 6.98 14.38
CA GLY A 349 -7.31 6.58 14.93
C GLY A 349 -7.57 5.08 14.90
N VAL A 350 -6.51 4.26 14.76
CA VAL A 350 -6.62 2.81 14.65
C VAL A 350 -6.62 2.17 16.03
N GLU A 351 -7.72 1.52 16.39
CA GLU A 351 -7.80 0.73 17.62
C GLU A 351 -6.95 -0.54 17.52
N VAL A 352 -6.14 -0.82 18.54
CA VAL A 352 -5.37 -2.07 18.67
C VAL A 352 -5.42 -2.63 20.08
N SER A 353 -5.53 -3.96 20.19
CA SER A 353 -5.47 -4.66 21.48
C SER A 353 -4.03 -4.72 21.97
N ARG A 354 -3.64 -3.75 22.81
CA ARG A 354 -2.30 -3.56 23.39
C ARG A 354 -1.20 -3.20 22.37
N PRO A 355 -0.85 -1.92 22.26
CA PRO A 355 0.38 -1.54 21.59
C PRO A 355 1.57 -1.95 22.47
N GLU A 356 2.13 -3.14 22.26
CA GLU A 356 3.50 -3.37 22.72
C GLU A 356 4.39 -2.25 22.16
N LYS A 357 5.39 -1.78 22.92
CA LYS A 357 6.38 -0.83 22.40
C LYS A 357 7.23 -1.53 21.33
N ILE A 358 6.73 -1.57 20.10
CA ILE A 358 7.42 -2.13 18.94
C ILE A 358 8.47 -1.11 18.51
N ARG A 359 9.73 -1.41 18.83
CA ARG A 359 10.88 -0.56 18.46
C ARG A 359 11.43 -0.86 17.07
N LYS A 360 11.06 -2.00 16.47
CA LYS A 360 11.54 -2.43 15.17
C LYS A 360 10.69 -1.81 14.05
N LYS A 361 11.35 -1.23 13.04
CA LYS A 361 10.70 -0.83 11.79
C LYS A 361 10.15 -2.06 11.06
N LEU A 362 8.88 -2.00 10.66
CA LEU A 362 8.23 -3.10 9.93
C LEU A 362 8.04 -2.74 8.47
N LYS A 363 8.03 -3.75 7.59
CA LYS A 363 7.82 -3.57 6.15
C LYS A 363 6.33 -3.74 5.84
N TYR A 364 5.68 -2.68 5.36
CA TYR A 364 4.23 -2.71 5.19
C TYR A 364 3.78 -3.71 4.15
#